data_AF-A0AA86IZI7-F1
#
_entry.id   AF-A0AA86IZI7-F1
#
_cell.length_a   1.000
_cell.length_b   1.000
_cell.length_c   1.000
_cell.angle_alpha   90.00
_cell.angle_beta   90.00
_cell.angle_gamma   90.00
#
_symmetry.space_group_name_H-M   'P 1'
#
loop_
_entity.id
_entity.type
_entity.pdbx_description
1 polymer ?
#
loop_
_entity_poly.entity_id
_entity_poly.type
_entity_poly.pdbx_seq_one_letter_code
_entity_poly.pdbx_strand_id
1 'polypeptide(L)'
;MPKPERHLNRAFAQQQGAMTILTVFIVLMSIGALGVLGLGQIVWEREEVQRIADLAAKAAASDIGNAPQGFPAAVDYARRNGFDDSTDNISLNCNVRGTETLLAPSNCERSVLVRVVRNVPAAFLGTEPVVAVAEATVTPLISGLVGTNLLALNLSGSGLSPLMSAIGTDLRLNLLGFQGLLASNAQVDLLELGVALGVFSPGAQLDMGRLLNTRVSAGDLLNAAIDAAGPEAPTVAIPGNGPIDTVDFLLGDVLSADTSDDADFTGASVRLGNLAFASSLAAARGIGGNGVRLRLGNTLNVSVLSPPQLFVATKLNSDGRVIATARTEQIAVSTRISGLLDLTVTAGGGSVDIKDIDCRLPQSQSAVLVDLESNPIAAALGLPSLPLLGRRTVNANVGSGSANDVAMAGFPDPVLSTSYSFEASQGVGNLLTNLNTNIGLLGGILNVLAVNPALRSALGLLGGGLDEILGVLGLETNEVVVQVDNMDCFNTAVLTR
;
A
#
# COMPACT_ATOMS: atom_id res chain seq x y z
N MET A 1 -115.15 -14.74 -25.32
CA MET A 1 -114.31 -14.62 -24.10
C MET A 1 -113.58 -15.94 -23.89
N PRO A 2 -112.32 -16.00 -23.41
CA PRO A 2 -111.13 -15.16 -23.64
C PRO A 2 -109.89 -16.00 -24.11
N LYS A 3 -108.83 -15.31 -24.57
CA LYS A 3 -107.39 -15.72 -24.59
C LYS A 3 -106.84 -15.68 -23.13
N PRO A 4 -105.62 -16.14 -22.73
CA PRO A 4 -104.39 -16.36 -23.54
C PRO A 4 -103.44 -17.52 -23.08
N GLU A 5 -102.44 -17.85 -23.90
CA GLU A 5 -101.12 -18.28 -23.40
C GLU A 5 -100.01 -17.56 -24.19
N ARG A 6 -99.26 -16.70 -23.48
CA ARG A 6 -98.03 -16.01 -23.94
C ARG A 6 -97.12 -15.84 -22.73
N HIS A 7 -96.35 -16.87 -22.35
CA HIS A 7 -95.33 -16.71 -21.30
C HIS A 7 -93.99 -17.41 -21.52
N LEU A 8 -93.79 -18.17 -22.61
CA LEU A 8 -92.55 -18.98 -22.75
C LEU A 8 -91.33 -18.29 -23.40
N ASN A 9 -91.44 -17.04 -23.89
CA ASN A 9 -90.34 -16.41 -24.66
C ASN A 9 -89.48 -15.41 -23.89
N ARG A 10 -89.69 -15.18 -22.59
CA ARG A 10 -88.90 -14.18 -21.82
C ARG A 10 -87.67 -14.74 -21.11
N ALA A 11 -87.57 -16.05 -20.87
CA ALA A 11 -86.46 -16.63 -20.11
C ALA A 11 -85.14 -16.73 -20.93
N PHE A 12 -85.20 -17.00 -22.23
CA PHE A 12 -84.00 -17.18 -23.07
C PHE A 12 -83.27 -15.86 -23.40
N ALA A 13 -83.98 -14.73 -23.50
CA ALA A 13 -83.37 -13.43 -23.80
C ALA A 13 -82.62 -12.83 -22.60
N GLN A 14 -82.99 -13.21 -21.36
CA GLN A 14 -82.39 -12.68 -20.13
C GLN A 14 -81.11 -13.44 -19.71
N GLN A 15 -80.90 -14.67 -20.18
CA GLN A 15 -79.67 -15.45 -19.93
C GLN A 15 -78.53 -15.12 -20.90
N GLN A 16 -78.82 -14.59 -22.10
CA GLN A 16 -77.77 -14.23 -23.07
C GLN A 16 -77.04 -12.93 -22.69
N GLY A 17 -77.69 -12.00 -21.98
CA GLY A 17 -77.07 -10.74 -21.53
C GLY A 17 -76.10 -10.89 -20.35
N ALA A 18 -76.30 -11.90 -19.48
CA ALA A 18 -75.39 -12.18 -18.38
C ALA A 18 -74.11 -12.88 -18.85
N MET A 19 -74.22 -13.75 -19.85
CA MET A 19 -73.08 -14.45 -20.45
C MET A 19 -72.14 -13.51 -21.21
N THR A 20 -72.66 -12.48 -21.87
CA THR A 20 -71.85 -11.49 -22.60
C THR A 20 -71.06 -10.58 -21.66
N ILE A 21 -71.65 -10.16 -20.54
CA ILE A 21 -70.93 -9.34 -19.53
C ILE A 21 -69.80 -10.15 -18.88
N LEU A 22 -70.04 -11.42 -18.56
CA LEU A 22 -69.02 -12.31 -18.01
C LEU A 22 -67.86 -12.55 -18.99
N THR A 23 -68.15 -12.79 -20.28
CA THR A 23 -67.10 -12.98 -21.29
C THR A 23 -66.28 -11.72 -21.51
N VAL A 24 -66.91 -10.54 -21.56
CA VAL A 24 -66.18 -9.26 -21.66
C VAL A 24 -65.25 -9.06 -20.45
N PHE A 25 -65.72 -9.38 -19.24
CA PHE A 25 -64.90 -9.26 -18.04
C PHE A 25 -63.71 -10.22 -18.04
N ILE A 26 -63.90 -11.48 -18.44
CA ILE A 26 -62.84 -12.49 -18.55
C ILE A 26 -61.82 -12.09 -19.62
N VAL A 27 -62.26 -11.57 -20.78
CA VAL A 27 -61.34 -11.10 -21.82
C VAL A 27 -60.54 -9.90 -21.31
N LEU A 28 -61.17 -8.94 -20.63
CA LEU A 28 -60.46 -7.80 -20.03
C LEU A 28 -59.43 -8.22 -18.97
N MET A 29 -59.79 -9.15 -18.09
CA MET A 29 -58.84 -9.70 -17.11
C MET A 29 -57.68 -10.44 -17.77
N SER A 30 -57.97 -11.20 -18.84
CA SER A 30 -56.93 -11.93 -19.59
C SER A 30 -55.98 -10.97 -20.30
N ILE A 31 -56.49 -9.91 -20.93
CA ILE A 31 -55.68 -8.85 -21.54
C ILE A 31 -54.84 -8.12 -20.48
N GLY A 32 -55.43 -7.83 -19.32
CA GLY A 32 -54.71 -7.24 -18.18
C GLY A 32 -53.58 -8.11 -17.66
N ALA A 33 -53.81 -9.41 -17.48
CA ALA A 33 -52.79 -10.36 -17.05
C ALA A 33 -51.65 -10.51 -18.08
N LEU A 34 -51.99 -10.54 -19.38
CA LEU A 34 -51.01 -10.55 -20.46
C LEU A 34 -50.17 -9.27 -20.49
N GLY A 35 -50.78 -8.10 -20.21
CA GLY A 35 -50.07 -6.83 -20.08
C GLY A 35 -49.06 -6.83 -18.93
N VAL A 36 -49.42 -7.37 -17.77
CA VAL A 36 -48.51 -7.49 -16.61
C VAL A 36 -47.35 -8.45 -16.90
N LEU A 37 -47.61 -9.57 -17.58
CA LEU A 37 -46.56 -10.51 -17.98
C LEU A 37 -45.57 -9.88 -18.97
N GLY A 38 -46.07 -9.11 -19.95
CA GLY A 38 -45.22 -8.40 -20.90
C GLY A 38 -44.31 -7.35 -20.25
N LEU A 39 -44.86 -6.57 -19.30
CA LEU A 39 -44.07 -5.60 -18.54
C LEU A 39 -43.04 -6.29 -17.62
N GLY A 40 -43.41 -7.42 -17.00
CA GLY A 40 -42.51 -8.21 -16.16
C GLY A 40 -41.29 -8.71 -16.92
N GLN A 41 -41.47 -9.17 -18.17
CA GLN A 41 -40.37 -9.63 -19.03
C GLN A 41 -39.40 -8.49 -19.35
N ILE A 42 -39.91 -7.29 -19.68
CA ILE A 42 -39.06 -6.13 -20.02
C ILE A 42 -38.24 -5.68 -18.81
N VAL A 43 -38.84 -5.66 -17.61
CA VAL A 43 -38.13 -5.30 -16.37
C VAL A 43 -37.04 -6.32 -16.06
N TRP A 44 -37.34 -7.60 -16.18
CA TRP A 44 -36.36 -8.67 -15.98
C TRP A 44 -35.16 -8.55 -16.94
N GLU A 45 -35.43 -8.35 -18.23
CA GLU A 45 -34.35 -8.16 -19.22
C GLU A 45 -33.54 -6.88 -18.94
N ARG A 46 -34.17 -5.81 -18.47
CA ARG A 46 -33.45 -4.58 -18.09
C ARG A 46 -32.49 -4.81 -16.93
N GLU A 47 -32.89 -5.61 -15.93
CA GLU A 47 -32.05 -5.94 -14.79
C GLU A 47 -30.88 -6.86 -15.20
N GLU A 48 -31.13 -7.83 -16.08
CA GLU A 48 -30.08 -8.72 -16.59
C GLU A 48 -29.08 -7.96 -17.47
N VAL A 49 -29.55 -7.10 -18.38
CA VAL A 49 -28.68 -6.29 -19.24
C VAL A 49 -27.88 -5.28 -18.41
N GLN A 50 -28.44 -4.74 -17.33
CA GLN A 50 -27.70 -3.90 -16.39
C GLN A 50 -26.63 -4.71 -15.64
N ARG A 51 -26.92 -5.93 -15.19
CA ARG A 51 -25.94 -6.81 -14.55
C ARG A 51 -24.77 -7.12 -15.49
N ILE A 52 -25.06 -7.42 -16.75
CA ILE A 52 -24.03 -7.66 -17.78
C ILE A 52 -23.19 -6.40 -17.99
N ALA A 53 -23.82 -5.23 -18.11
CA ALA A 53 -23.12 -3.95 -18.27
C ALA A 53 -22.22 -3.65 -17.07
N ASP A 54 -22.70 -3.83 -15.84
CA ASP A 54 -21.96 -3.59 -14.60
C ASP A 54 -20.74 -4.52 -14.49
N LEU A 55 -20.88 -5.81 -14.82
CA LEU A 55 -19.78 -6.78 -14.83
C LEU A 55 -18.76 -6.49 -15.95
N ALA A 56 -19.25 -6.14 -17.14
CA ALA A 56 -18.40 -5.78 -18.26
C ALA A 56 -17.64 -4.47 -18.01
N ALA A 57 -18.27 -3.48 -17.37
CA ALA A 57 -17.63 -2.24 -16.95
C ALA A 57 -16.49 -2.50 -15.97
N LYS A 58 -16.73 -3.32 -14.92
CA LYS A 58 -15.66 -3.69 -13.98
C LYS A 58 -14.51 -4.43 -14.66
N ALA A 59 -14.82 -5.36 -15.55
CA ALA A 59 -13.80 -6.09 -16.31
C ALA A 59 -13.02 -5.16 -17.26
N ALA A 60 -13.69 -4.21 -17.91
CA ALA A 60 -13.04 -3.24 -18.78
C ALA A 60 -12.17 -2.26 -18.01
N ALA A 61 -12.67 -1.78 -16.88
CA ALA A 61 -11.93 -0.93 -15.96
C ALA A 61 -10.63 -1.66 -15.54
N SER A 62 -10.73 -2.93 -15.16
CA SER A 62 -9.55 -3.73 -14.81
C SER A 62 -8.56 -4.01 -15.94
N ASP A 63 -8.95 -3.75 -17.19
CA ASP A 63 -8.15 -3.97 -18.39
C ASP A 63 -7.77 -2.65 -19.09
N ILE A 64 -7.84 -1.50 -18.36
CA ILE A 64 -7.47 -0.17 -18.88
C ILE A 64 -6.08 -0.15 -19.49
N GLY A 65 -5.11 -0.91 -18.95
CA GLY A 65 -3.76 -1.02 -19.54
C GLY A 65 -3.74 -1.56 -20.98
N ASN A 66 -4.74 -2.34 -21.39
CA ASN A 66 -4.89 -2.89 -22.75
C ASN A 66 -5.88 -2.10 -23.62
N ALA A 67 -6.27 -0.90 -23.19
CA ALA A 67 -7.15 0.02 -23.91
C ALA A 67 -6.88 0.14 -25.43
N PRO A 68 -5.62 0.24 -25.93
CA PRO A 68 -5.34 0.30 -27.36
C PRO A 68 -5.76 -0.94 -28.17
N GLN A 69 -5.98 -2.08 -27.50
CA GLN A 69 -6.39 -3.36 -28.11
C GLN A 69 -7.90 -3.63 -28.01
N GLY A 70 -8.68 -2.72 -27.40
CA GLY A 70 -10.13 -2.76 -27.46
C GLY A 70 -10.84 -3.64 -26.42
N PHE A 71 -10.32 -3.74 -25.19
CA PHE A 71 -10.96 -4.42 -24.05
C PHE A 71 -11.48 -5.84 -24.32
N PRO A 72 -10.68 -6.76 -24.90
CA PRO A 72 -11.13 -8.10 -25.23
C PRO A 72 -11.57 -8.91 -23.99
N ALA A 73 -10.97 -8.65 -22.83
CA ALA A 73 -11.34 -9.32 -21.58
C ALA A 73 -12.76 -8.96 -21.13
N ALA A 74 -13.16 -7.70 -21.28
CA ALA A 74 -14.50 -7.23 -20.92
C ALA A 74 -15.59 -7.89 -21.76
N VAL A 75 -15.35 -8.06 -23.05
CA VAL A 75 -16.26 -8.74 -23.97
C VAL A 75 -16.34 -10.23 -23.64
N ASP A 76 -15.24 -10.90 -23.32
CA ASP A 76 -15.26 -12.31 -22.90
C ASP A 76 -16.02 -12.50 -21.58
N TYR A 77 -15.84 -11.59 -20.62
CA TYR A 77 -16.62 -11.59 -19.37
C TYR A 77 -18.11 -11.37 -19.60
N ALA A 78 -18.48 -10.46 -20.51
CA ALA A 78 -19.87 -10.26 -20.89
C ALA A 78 -20.47 -11.54 -21.49
N ARG A 79 -19.76 -12.20 -22.42
CA ARG A 79 -20.20 -13.46 -23.07
C ARG A 79 -20.47 -14.57 -22.06
N ARG A 80 -19.57 -14.74 -21.08
CA ARG A 80 -19.74 -15.73 -20.00
C ARG A 80 -20.94 -15.45 -19.11
N ASN A 81 -21.44 -14.22 -19.09
CA ASN A 81 -22.58 -13.79 -18.28
C ASN A 81 -23.86 -13.58 -19.10
N GLY A 82 -23.94 -14.14 -20.31
CA GLY A 82 -25.16 -14.17 -21.09
C GLY A 82 -25.29 -13.08 -22.16
N PHE A 83 -24.20 -12.38 -22.50
CA PHE A 83 -24.12 -11.54 -23.69
C PHE A 83 -24.00 -12.40 -24.96
N ASP A 84 -24.78 -12.09 -25.99
CA ASP A 84 -24.77 -12.79 -27.28
C ASP A 84 -24.43 -11.81 -28.42
N ASP A 85 -23.26 -11.97 -29.05
CA ASP A 85 -22.79 -11.09 -30.13
C ASP A 85 -23.71 -11.08 -31.37
N SER A 86 -24.61 -12.06 -31.50
CA SER A 86 -25.52 -12.15 -32.64
C SER A 86 -26.79 -11.29 -32.48
N THR A 87 -27.14 -10.94 -31.24
CA THR A 87 -28.39 -10.24 -30.91
C THR A 87 -28.16 -8.95 -30.10
N ASP A 88 -27.07 -8.87 -29.35
CA ASP A 88 -26.69 -7.76 -28.50
C ASP A 88 -25.53 -6.95 -29.11
N ASN A 89 -25.43 -5.68 -28.71
CA ASN A 89 -24.32 -4.81 -29.06
C ASN A 89 -23.69 -4.21 -27.81
N ILE A 90 -22.37 -4.33 -27.67
CA ILE A 90 -21.59 -3.74 -26.58
C ILE A 90 -20.64 -2.69 -27.16
N SER A 91 -20.71 -1.48 -26.63
CA SER A 91 -19.75 -0.41 -26.93
C SER A 91 -19.04 -0.01 -25.65
N LEU A 92 -17.72 -0.06 -25.67
CA LEU A 92 -16.85 0.42 -24.59
C LEU A 92 -16.24 1.74 -25.04
N ASN A 93 -16.39 2.78 -24.22
CA ASN A 93 -15.82 4.10 -24.45
C ASN A 93 -15.04 4.53 -23.20
N CYS A 94 -14.06 5.39 -23.36
CA CYS A 94 -13.34 5.96 -22.23
C CYS A 94 -14.05 7.23 -21.78
N ASN A 95 -14.14 7.47 -20.47
CA ASN A 95 -14.61 8.74 -19.94
C ASN A 95 -13.49 9.44 -19.15
N VAL A 96 -13.49 10.77 -19.11
CA VAL A 96 -12.71 11.53 -18.14
C VAL A 96 -13.63 11.76 -16.94
N ARG A 97 -13.17 11.35 -15.75
CA ARG A 97 -13.97 11.46 -14.52
C ARG A 97 -14.51 12.89 -14.37
N GLY A 98 -15.85 13.03 -14.28
CA GLY A 98 -16.51 14.33 -14.11
C GLY A 98 -16.78 15.12 -15.39
N THR A 99 -16.54 14.55 -16.57
CA THR A 99 -16.97 15.13 -17.84
C THR A 99 -17.88 14.17 -18.63
N GLU A 100 -18.62 14.70 -19.61
CA GLU A 100 -19.39 13.89 -20.57
C GLU A 100 -18.58 13.55 -21.84
N THR A 101 -17.27 13.83 -21.83
CA THR A 101 -16.42 13.66 -23.00
C THR A 101 -16.01 12.21 -23.16
N LEU A 102 -16.63 11.52 -24.10
CA LEU A 102 -16.27 10.17 -24.50
C LEU A 102 -15.00 10.20 -25.37
N LEU A 103 -13.94 9.54 -24.91
CA LEU A 103 -12.74 9.29 -25.69
C LEU A 103 -12.78 7.91 -26.35
N ALA A 104 -12.02 7.77 -27.42
CA ALA A 104 -11.83 6.50 -28.10
C ALA A 104 -11.26 5.45 -27.12
N PRO A 105 -11.59 4.15 -27.29
CA PRO A 105 -11.13 3.07 -26.42
C PRO A 105 -9.62 3.03 -26.19
N SER A 106 -8.83 3.58 -27.12
CA SER A 106 -7.37 3.62 -27.06
C SER A 106 -6.79 4.61 -26.05
N ASN A 107 -7.62 5.50 -25.48
CA ASN A 107 -7.17 6.62 -24.65
C ASN A 107 -7.76 6.57 -23.23
N CYS A 108 -8.04 5.37 -22.72
CA CYS A 108 -8.53 5.22 -21.36
C CYS A 108 -7.37 5.38 -20.38
N GLU A 109 -7.49 6.34 -19.47
CA GLU A 109 -6.50 6.55 -18.41
C GLU A 109 -7.01 6.10 -17.04
N ARG A 110 -8.33 6.22 -16.77
CA ARG A 110 -8.88 5.97 -15.41
C ARG A 110 -10.30 5.40 -15.37
N SER A 111 -11.16 5.69 -16.35
CA SER A 111 -12.54 5.22 -16.35
C SER A 111 -12.99 4.71 -17.71
N VAL A 112 -13.81 3.66 -17.67
CA VAL A 112 -14.43 3.03 -18.84
C VAL A 112 -15.94 3.08 -18.68
N LEU A 113 -16.59 3.66 -19.67
CA LEU A 113 -18.03 3.64 -19.83
C LEU A 113 -18.40 2.50 -20.79
N VAL A 114 -19.13 1.52 -20.27
CA VAL A 114 -19.67 0.40 -21.03
C VAL A 114 -21.14 0.61 -21.26
N ARG A 115 -21.54 0.53 -22.52
CA ARG A 115 -22.94 0.60 -22.94
C ARG A 115 -23.30 -0.70 -23.64
N VAL A 116 -24.28 -1.40 -23.08
CA VAL A 116 -24.84 -2.64 -23.63
C VAL A 116 -26.23 -2.35 -24.15
N VAL A 117 -26.51 -2.77 -25.38
CA VAL A 117 -27.79 -2.64 -26.05
C VAL A 117 -28.28 -4.04 -26.41
N ARG A 118 -29.39 -4.47 -25.82
CA ARG A 118 -30.06 -5.73 -26.13
C ARG A 118 -31.39 -5.45 -26.79
N ASN A 119 -31.67 -6.10 -27.92
CA ASN A 119 -32.98 -6.01 -28.56
C ASN A 119 -33.89 -7.10 -28.01
N VAL A 120 -34.85 -6.73 -27.16
CA VAL A 120 -35.81 -7.69 -26.59
C VAL A 120 -37.08 -7.70 -27.44
N PRO A 121 -37.46 -8.84 -28.05
CA PRO A 121 -38.78 -8.98 -28.63
C PRO A 121 -39.81 -9.09 -27.49
N ALA A 122 -40.52 -7.99 -27.22
CA ALA A 122 -41.66 -8.03 -26.32
C ALA A 122 -42.80 -8.74 -27.04
N ALA A 123 -43.33 -9.81 -26.42
CA ALA A 123 -44.33 -10.70 -27.01
C ALA A 123 -45.61 -9.99 -27.53
N PHE A 124 -45.82 -8.70 -27.21
CA PHE A 124 -47.00 -7.91 -27.57
C PHE A 124 -46.75 -6.45 -28.00
N LEU A 125 -45.52 -5.93 -27.94
CA LEU A 125 -45.20 -4.51 -28.18
C LEU A 125 -44.18 -4.26 -29.30
N GLY A 126 -43.68 -5.33 -29.93
CA GLY A 126 -42.61 -5.27 -30.94
C GLY A 126 -41.23 -5.46 -30.33
N THR A 127 -40.18 -5.22 -31.13
CA THR A 127 -38.80 -5.24 -30.66
C THR A 127 -38.44 -3.86 -30.09
N GLU A 128 -38.23 -3.78 -28.79
CA GLU A 128 -37.79 -2.55 -28.13
C GLU A 128 -36.35 -2.74 -27.63
N PRO A 129 -35.42 -1.81 -27.97
CA PRO A 129 -34.05 -1.91 -27.51
C PRO A 129 -33.96 -1.55 -26.02
N VAL A 130 -33.51 -2.50 -25.21
CA VAL A 130 -33.13 -2.28 -23.81
C VAL A 130 -31.68 -1.83 -23.78
N VAL A 131 -31.44 -0.63 -23.27
CA VAL A 131 -30.11 -0.05 -23.14
C VAL A 131 -29.72 0.01 -21.66
N ALA A 132 -28.57 -0.56 -21.32
CA ALA A 132 -27.89 -0.35 -20.06
C ALA A 132 -26.59 0.41 -20.28
N VAL A 133 -26.29 1.30 -19.34
CA VAL A 133 -25.01 2.02 -19.28
C VAL A 133 -24.45 1.79 -17.89
N ALA A 134 -23.17 1.45 -17.84
CA ALA A 134 -22.41 1.28 -16.61
C ALA A 134 -21.06 1.96 -16.79
N GLU A 135 -20.69 2.82 -15.86
CA GLU A 135 -19.35 3.39 -15.79
C GLU A 135 -18.60 2.73 -14.65
N ALA A 136 -17.35 2.36 -14.90
CA ALA A 136 -16.46 1.83 -13.88
C ALA A 136 -15.12 2.58 -13.93
N THR A 137 -14.63 2.95 -12.76
CA THR A 137 -13.34 3.61 -12.59
C THR A 137 -12.38 2.67 -11.87
N VAL A 138 -11.11 2.62 -12.27
CA VAL A 138 -10.06 1.93 -11.50
C VAL A 138 -9.19 2.93 -10.78
N THR A 139 -9.03 2.71 -9.49
CA THR A 139 -8.05 3.38 -8.63
C THR A 139 -7.20 2.30 -8.00
N PRO A 140 -6.11 1.84 -8.64
CA PRO A 140 -5.33 0.75 -8.06
C PRO A 140 -4.71 1.24 -6.77
N LEU A 141 -4.75 0.42 -5.74
CA LEU A 141 -4.17 0.71 -4.45
C LEU A 141 -2.96 -0.19 -4.25
N ILE A 142 -1.86 0.39 -3.82
CA ILE A 142 -0.71 -0.36 -3.31
C ILE A 142 -0.30 0.19 -1.97
N SER A 143 0.06 -0.70 -1.07
CA SER A 143 0.71 -0.36 0.19
C SER A 143 1.86 -1.30 0.48
N GLY A 144 2.86 -0.80 1.18
CA GLY A 144 3.99 -1.62 1.57
C GLY A 144 4.90 -0.90 2.56
N LEU A 145 5.97 -1.58 2.95
CA LEU A 145 7.04 -1.05 3.78
C LEU A 145 8.31 -0.92 2.96
N VAL A 146 8.99 0.22 3.11
CA VAL A 146 10.32 0.44 2.54
C VAL A 146 11.31 0.46 3.69
N GLY A 147 12.31 -0.41 3.61
CA GLY A 147 13.33 -0.53 4.64
C GLY A 147 14.71 -0.86 4.09
N THR A 148 15.65 -1.13 5.00
CA THR A 148 16.99 -1.61 4.65
C THR A 148 17.14 -3.09 4.99
N ASN A 149 18.38 -3.60 5.01
CA ASN A 149 18.70 -4.94 5.51
C ASN A 149 18.09 -5.29 6.87
N LEU A 150 17.79 -4.30 7.73
CA LEU A 150 17.11 -4.56 9.00
C LEU A 150 15.70 -5.13 8.81
N LEU A 151 15.08 -4.87 7.67
CA LEU A 151 13.80 -5.48 7.27
C LEU A 151 14.00 -6.88 6.68
N ALA A 152 15.05 -7.11 5.87
CA ALA A 152 15.34 -8.41 5.22
C ALA A 152 15.93 -9.46 6.18
N LEU A 153 16.50 -9.04 7.31
CA LEU A 153 16.99 -9.91 8.37
C LEU A 153 15.82 -10.51 9.17
N ASN A 154 15.10 -11.41 8.52
CA ASN A 154 14.01 -12.23 9.01
C ASN A 154 14.13 -12.58 10.53
N LEU A 155 13.04 -12.37 11.26
CA LEU A 155 12.83 -12.51 12.72
C LEU A 155 13.17 -13.91 13.29
N SER A 156 13.48 -14.87 12.43
CA SER A 156 13.76 -16.27 12.77
C SER A 156 15.22 -16.65 12.58
N GLY A 157 16.14 -15.96 13.26
CA GLY A 157 17.51 -16.47 13.47
C GLY A 157 18.69 -15.48 13.42
N SER A 158 18.46 -14.18 13.27
CA SER A 158 19.52 -13.18 13.01
C SER A 158 19.76 -12.19 14.18
N GLY A 159 20.88 -11.45 14.10
CA GLY A 159 21.41 -10.46 15.08
C GLY A 159 20.51 -9.25 15.38
N LEU A 160 19.27 -9.22 14.88
CA LEU A 160 18.20 -8.31 15.30
C LEU A 160 17.57 -8.68 16.64
N SER A 161 17.62 -9.95 17.06
CA SER A 161 17.02 -10.38 18.32
C SER A 161 17.53 -9.58 19.55
N PRO A 162 18.84 -9.27 19.67
CA PRO A 162 19.36 -8.37 20.71
C PRO A 162 18.93 -6.91 20.56
N LEU A 163 18.85 -6.37 19.33
CA LEU A 163 18.43 -4.98 19.09
C LEU A 163 16.94 -4.80 19.36
N MET A 164 16.10 -5.71 18.88
CA MET A 164 14.66 -5.72 19.15
C MET A 164 14.37 -6.04 20.61
N SER A 165 15.19 -6.86 21.26
CA SER A 165 15.14 -7.06 22.70
C SER A 165 15.50 -5.78 23.46
N ALA A 166 16.56 -5.07 23.06
CA ALA A 166 16.98 -3.82 23.67
C ALA A 166 15.95 -2.70 23.47
N ILE A 167 15.43 -2.54 22.24
CA ILE A 167 14.32 -1.65 21.92
C ILE A 167 13.10 -2.04 22.74
N GLY A 168 12.75 -3.32 22.81
CA GLY A 168 11.65 -3.82 23.63
C GLY A 168 11.83 -3.48 25.11
N THR A 169 13.04 -3.63 25.66
CA THR A 169 13.32 -3.26 27.06
C THR A 169 13.31 -1.76 27.30
N ASP A 170 13.85 -0.96 26.38
CA ASP A 170 13.93 0.50 26.49
C ASP A 170 12.55 1.14 26.28
N LEU A 171 11.75 0.60 25.35
CA LEU A 171 10.34 0.96 25.12
C LEU A 171 9.39 0.29 26.13
N ARG A 172 9.89 -0.58 27.00
CA ARG A 172 9.14 -1.38 28.00
C ARG A 172 8.07 -2.30 27.42
N LEU A 173 8.19 -2.72 26.17
CA LEU A 173 7.24 -3.60 25.49
C LEU A 173 7.30 -5.04 26.05
N ASN A 174 6.14 -5.70 26.13
CA ASN A 174 6.11 -7.16 26.37
C ASN A 174 6.68 -7.87 25.14
N LEU A 175 7.89 -8.43 25.26
CA LEU A 175 8.63 -9.06 24.17
C LEU A 175 7.83 -10.14 23.42
N LEU A 176 7.02 -10.95 24.13
CA LEU A 176 6.21 -11.99 23.50
C LEU A 176 5.04 -11.40 22.70
N GLY A 177 4.38 -10.38 23.25
CA GLY A 177 3.30 -9.68 22.56
C GLY A 177 3.82 -8.89 21.36
N PHE A 178 4.98 -8.24 21.50
CA PHE A 178 5.59 -7.46 20.42
C PHE A 178 6.07 -8.34 19.26
N GLN A 179 6.65 -9.52 19.54
CA GLN A 179 6.94 -10.49 18.49
C GLN A 179 5.68 -10.97 17.77
N GLY A 180 4.57 -11.16 18.51
CA GLY A 180 3.27 -11.47 17.92
C GLY A 180 2.70 -10.34 17.04
N LEU A 181 2.89 -9.08 17.43
CA LEU A 181 2.53 -7.92 16.61
C LEU A 181 3.35 -7.87 15.32
N LEU A 182 4.67 -8.01 15.41
CA LEU A 182 5.56 -7.98 14.24
C LEU A 182 5.29 -9.13 13.27
N ALA A 183 4.89 -10.30 13.79
CA ALA A 183 4.50 -11.45 12.97
C ALA A 183 3.06 -11.35 12.44
N SER A 184 2.29 -10.33 12.83
CA SER A 184 0.90 -10.19 12.43
C SER A 184 0.76 -9.76 10.98
N ASN A 185 -0.07 -10.48 10.24
CA ASN A 185 -0.50 -10.14 8.89
C ASN A 185 -1.86 -9.44 8.85
N ALA A 186 -2.42 -9.07 10.02
CA ALA A 186 -3.69 -8.35 10.09
C ALA A 186 -3.59 -7.02 9.31
N GLN A 187 -4.63 -6.72 8.53
CA GLN A 187 -4.73 -5.46 7.80
C GLN A 187 -5.40 -4.41 8.68
N VAL A 188 -4.83 -3.21 8.68
CA VAL A 188 -5.34 -2.04 9.39
C VAL A 188 -5.91 -1.10 8.33
N ASP A 189 -7.23 -0.91 8.33
CA ASP A 189 -7.87 0.10 7.48
C ASP A 189 -7.47 1.50 7.98
N LEU A 190 -6.95 2.34 7.10
CA LEU A 190 -6.49 3.69 7.44
C LEU A 190 -7.63 4.64 7.81
N LEU A 191 -8.85 4.38 7.33
CA LEU A 191 -10.03 5.10 7.76
C LEU A 191 -10.38 4.74 9.21
N GLU A 192 -10.45 3.45 9.52
CA GLU A 192 -10.72 2.99 10.89
C GLU A 192 -9.62 3.41 11.86
N LEU A 193 -8.36 3.37 11.43
CA LEU A 193 -7.24 3.89 12.19
C LEU A 193 -7.41 5.38 12.52
N GLY A 194 -7.79 6.19 11.53
CA GLY A 194 -8.04 7.62 11.75
C GLY A 194 -9.25 7.88 12.67
N VAL A 195 -10.26 7.01 12.66
CA VAL A 195 -11.38 7.06 13.63
C VAL A 195 -10.89 6.68 15.04
N ALA A 196 -10.11 5.61 15.18
CA ALA A 196 -9.56 5.15 16.45
C ALA A 196 -8.59 6.18 17.08
N LEU A 197 -7.82 6.88 16.24
CA LEU A 197 -6.97 8.01 16.64
C LEU A 197 -7.75 9.31 16.93
N GLY A 198 -9.06 9.35 16.69
CA GLY A 198 -9.90 10.54 16.88
C GLY A 198 -9.72 11.64 15.85
N VAL A 199 -9.06 11.36 14.72
CA VAL A 199 -8.87 12.29 13.59
C VAL A 199 -10.18 12.45 12.81
N PHE A 200 -10.93 11.35 12.68
CA PHE A 200 -12.18 11.28 11.94
C PHE A 200 -13.35 10.86 12.83
N SER A 201 -14.56 11.26 12.43
CA SER A 201 -15.79 10.72 13.01
C SER A 201 -16.16 9.41 12.30
N PRO A 202 -16.84 8.46 12.97
CA PRO A 202 -17.34 7.25 12.32
C PRO A 202 -18.18 7.58 11.08
N GLY A 203 -17.85 6.95 9.94
CA GLY A 203 -18.54 7.19 8.66
C GLY A 203 -18.09 8.43 7.87
N ALA A 204 -17.03 9.12 8.32
CA ALA A 204 -16.39 10.16 7.52
C ALA A 204 -15.61 9.56 6.32
N GLN A 205 -15.33 10.39 5.32
CA GLN A 205 -14.43 10.02 4.23
C GLN A 205 -12.97 10.15 4.68
N LEU A 206 -12.10 9.25 4.21
CA LEU A 206 -10.68 9.27 4.50
C LEU A 206 -10.01 10.50 3.86
N ASP A 207 -9.42 11.35 4.69
CA ASP A 207 -8.57 12.46 4.27
C ASP A 207 -7.12 12.15 4.67
N MET A 208 -6.36 11.61 3.72
CA MET A 208 -4.97 11.19 3.95
C MET A 208 -4.09 12.36 4.40
N GLY A 209 -4.31 13.56 3.87
CA GLY A 209 -3.54 14.75 4.27
C GLY A 209 -3.74 15.09 5.75
N ARG A 210 -4.97 14.96 6.27
CA ARG A 210 -5.24 15.13 7.70
C ARG A 210 -4.64 14.00 8.54
N LEU A 211 -4.71 12.76 8.08
CA LEU A 211 -4.15 11.61 8.78
C LEU A 211 -2.62 11.74 8.93
N LEU A 212 -1.90 12.03 7.85
CA LEU A 212 -0.44 12.18 7.85
C LEU A 212 0.06 13.35 8.73
N ASN A 213 -0.74 14.42 8.84
CA ASN A 213 -0.40 15.57 9.70
C ASN A 213 -0.78 15.38 11.17
N THR A 214 -1.31 14.22 11.55
CA THR A 214 -1.66 13.92 12.94
C THR A 214 -0.40 13.56 13.74
N ARG A 215 -0.25 14.15 14.93
CA ARG A 215 0.78 13.73 15.88
C ARG A 215 0.25 12.61 16.76
N VAL A 216 1.03 11.54 16.86
CA VAL A 216 0.69 10.36 17.64
C VAL A 216 1.91 9.88 18.41
N SER A 217 1.68 9.32 19.59
CA SER A 217 2.68 8.47 20.24
C SER A 217 2.65 7.08 19.59
N ALA A 218 3.75 6.33 19.67
CA ALA A 218 3.74 4.95 19.16
C ALA A 218 2.77 4.06 19.95
N GLY A 219 2.57 4.33 21.25
CA GLY A 219 1.62 3.60 22.08
C GLY A 219 0.19 3.80 21.60
N ASP A 220 -0.22 5.06 21.38
CA ASP A 220 -1.55 5.39 20.88
C ASP A 220 -1.77 4.86 19.46
N LEU A 221 -0.76 5.00 18.58
CA LEU A 221 -0.83 4.49 17.21
C LEU A 221 -1.01 2.97 17.17
N LEU A 222 -0.27 2.24 18.00
CA LEU A 222 -0.36 0.79 18.04
C LEU A 222 -1.68 0.31 18.66
N ASN A 223 -2.16 0.95 19.73
CA ASN A 223 -3.47 0.62 20.30
C ASN A 223 -4.58 0.89 19.29
N ALA A 224 -4.56 2.05 18.62
CA ALA A 224 -5.53 2.39 17.58
C ALA A 224 -5.45 1.44 16.39
N ALA A 225 -4.26 0.97 16.01
CA ALA A 225 -4.08 0.00 14.95
C ALA A 225 -4.55 -1.42 15.33
N ILE A 226 -4.39 -1.84 16.59
CA ILE A 226 -4.97 -3.08 17.10
C ILE A 226 -6.49 -3.01 17.08
N ASP A 227 -7.07 -1.88 17.50
CA ASP A 227 -8.51 -1.65 17.48
C ASP A 227 -9.06 -1.64 16.04
N ALA A 228 -8.37 -0.97 15.10
CA ALA A 228 -8.74 -0.90 13.69
C ALA A 228 -8.47 -2.19 12.90
N ALA A 229 -7.58 -3.07 13.37
CA ALA A 229 -7.42 -4.43 12.81
C ALA A 229 -8.51 -5.40 13.32
N GLY A 230 -9.28 -5.01 14.34
CA GLY A 230 -10.41 -5.77 14.84
C GLY A 230 -10.03 -7.17 15.37
N PRO A 231 -10.86 -8.20 15.15
CA PRO A 231 -10.66 -9.53 15.74
C PRO A 231 -9.45 -10.30 15.18
N GLU A 232 -8.85 -9.83 14.09
CA GLU A 232 -7.65 -10.43 13.50
C GLU A 232 -6.37 -9.98 14.21
N ALA A 233 -6.44 -8.92 15.02
CA ALA A 233 -5.31 -8.41 15.76
C ALA A 233 -4.89 -9.36 16.90
N PRO A 234 -3.57 -9.54 17.16
CA PRO A 234 -3.11 -10.31 18.30
C PRO A 234 -3.47 -9.57 19.60
N THR A 235 -3.88 -10.31 20.63
CA THR A 235 -4.19 -9.73 21.94
C THR A 235 -2.90 -9.33 22.65
N VAL A 236 -2.53 -8.05 22.55
CA VAL A 236 -1.30 -7.52 23.12
C VAL A 236 -1.61 -6.33 24.01
N ALA A 237 -1.10 -6.38 25.25
CA ALA A 237 -1.12 -5.23 26.14
C ALA A 237 0.13 -4.39 25.89
N ILE A 238 -0.08 -3.15 25.43
CA ILE A 238 0.98 -2.15 25.34
C ILE A 238 1.05 -1.44 26.69
N PRO A 239 2.15 -1.58 27.45
CA PRO A 239 2.23 -1.01 28.78
C PRO A 239 2.32 0.51 28.72
N GLY A 240 1.23 1.18 29.08
CA GLY A 240 1.03 2.63 28.98
C GLY A 240 1.82 3.52 29.95
N ASN A 241 3.12 3.22 30.19
CA ASN A 241 3.99 4.03 31.05
C ASN A 241 5.46 4.01 30.56
N GLY A 242 5.68 3.90 29.25
CA GLY A 242 7.00 3.83 28.63
C GLY A 242 7.33 5.01 27.72
N PRO A 243 8.57 5.10 27.20
CA PRO A 243 8.91 6.08 26.16
C PRO A 243 7.98 6.02 24.95
N ILE A 244 7.40 4.85 24.69
CA ILE A 244 6.45 4.59 23.62
C ILE A 244 5.17 5.46 23.70
N ASP A 245 4.76 5.89 24.89
CA ASP A 245 3.57 6.72 25.13
C ASP A 245 3.92 8.21 25.28
N THR A 246 5.21 8.56 25.24
CA THR A 246 5.68 9.93 25.54
C THR A 246 6.41 10.60 24.39
N VAL A 247 6.83 9.81 23.40
CA VAL A 247 7.51 10.31 22.21
C VAL A 247 6.48 10.48 21.10
N ASP A 248 6.12 11.73 20.82
CA ASP A 248 5.25 12.09 19.72
C ASP A 248 6.06 12.22 18.42
N PHE A 249 5.50 11.70 17.33
CA PHE A 249 5.97 11.92 15.97
C PHE A 249 4.77 12.21 15.05
N LEU A 250 5.02 12.75 13.86
CA LEU A 250 3.97 12.90 12.87
C LEU A 250 3.69 11.54 12.24
N LEU A 251 2.44 11.21 11.99
CA LEU A 251 2.13 9.98 11.27
C LEU A 251 2.77 9.96 9.87
N GLY A 252 2.98 11.14 9.27
CA GLY A 252 3.78 11.36 8.05
C GLY A 252 5.26 10.96 8.16
N ASP A 253 5.81 10.77 9.37
CA ASP A 253 7.16 10.24 9.57
C ASP A 253 7.21 8.71 9.38
N VAL A 254 6.07 8.02 9.54
CA VAL A 254 5.94 6.55 9.49
C VAL A 254 5.14 6.08 8.28
N LEU A 255 4.17 6.86 7.84
CA LEU A 255 3.33 6.61 6.68
C LEU A 255 3.61 7.70 5.65
N SER A 256 3.71 7.32 4.38
CA SER A 256 3.90 8.23 3.26
C SER A 256 2.85 7.93 2.20
N ALA A 257 2.21 8.97 1.71
CA ALA A 257 1.28 8.88 0.60
C ALA A 257 1.33 10.18 -0.19
N ASP A 258 1.18 10.10 -1.51
CA ASP A 258 1.01 11.30 -2.33
C ASP A 258 -0.42 11.81 -2.20
N THR A 259 -0.61 12.89 -1.45
CA THR A 259 -1.91 13.53 -1.25
C THR A 259 -2.19 14.60 -2.31
N SER A 260 -1.48 14.60 -3.44
CA SER A 260 -1.72 15.53 -4.54
C SER A 260 -3.10 15.33 -5.18
N ASP A 261 -3.56 16.35 -5.92
CA ASP A 261 -4.90 16.39 -6.51
C ASP A 261 -5.18 15.12 -7.35
N ASP A 262 -6.32 14.47 -7.07
CA ASP A 262 -6.86 13.19 -7.62
C ASP A 262 -6.58 11.89 -6.84
N ALA A 263 -5.88 11.89 -5.70
CA ALA A 263 -5.67 10.66 -4.92
C ALA A 263 -6.95 10.20 -4.17
N ASP A 264 -7.37 8.94 -4.39
CA ASP A 264 -8.50 8.30 -3.70
C ASP A 264 -8.00 7.11 -2.88
N PHE A 265 -7.96 7.29 -1.56
CA PHE A 265 -7.46 6.30 -0.62
C PHE A 265 -8.58 5.42 -0.03
N THR A 266 -9.76 5.40 -0.64
CA THR A 266 -10.86 4.56 -0.16
C THR A 266 -10.44 3.08 -0.15
N GLY A 267 -10.55 2.43 1.01
CA GLY A 267 -10.09 1.05 1.21
C GLY A 267 -8.58 0.89 1.41
N ALA A 268 -7.85 1.99 1.61
CA ALA A 268 -6.42 1.93 1.91
C ALA A 268 -6.16 1.21 3.24
N SER A 269 -5.32 0.18 3.20
CA SER A 269 -4.96 -0.64 4.35
C SER A 269 -3.45 -0.81 4.46
N VAL A 270 -2.92 -1.02 5.66
CA VAL A 270 -1.51 -1.39 5.87
C VAL A 270 -1.40 -2.61 6.79
N ARG A 271 -0.30 -3.37 6.71
CA ARG A 271 -0.08 -4.52 7.63
C ARG A 271 0.29 -4.04 9.03
N LEU A 272 -0.39 -4.60 10.04
CA LEU A 272 -0.17 -4.27 11.45
C LEU A 272 1.28 -4.49 11.89
N GLY A 273 1.91 -5.60 11.47
CA GLY A 273 3.31 -5.88 11.82
C GLY A 273 4.29 -4.83 11.28
N ASN A 274 4.06 -4.33 10.08
CA ASN A 274 4.91 -3.30 9.46
C ASN A 274 4.68 -1.94 10.11
N LEU A 275 3.43 -1.60 10.43
CA LEU A 275 3.10 -0.40 11.19
C LEU A 275 3.73 -0.45 12.59
N ALA A 276 3.71 -1.61 13.25
CA ALA A 276 4.34 -1.82 14.55
C ALA A 276 5.86 -1.69 14.50
N PHE A 277 6.49 -2.24 13.46
CA PHE A 277 7.91 -2.09 13.23
C PHE A 277 8.30 -0.61 13.05
N ALA A 278 7.66 0.09 12.12
CA ALA A 278 8.00 1.48 11.80
C ALA A 278 7.71 2.45 12.95
N SER A 279 6.56 2.30 13.63
CA SER A 279 6.22 3.11 14.80
C SER A 279 7.17 2.91 15.98
N SER A 280 7.65 1.68 16.21
CA SER A 280 8.64 1.40 17.26
C SER A 280 9.99 2.08 16.99
N LEU A 281 10.44 2.12 15.73
CA LEU A 281 11.66 2.83 15.35
C LEU A 281 11.48 4.36 15.42
N ALA A 282 10.28 4.86 15.07
CA ALA A 282 9.95 6.27 15.22
C ALA A 282 9.97 6.71 16.69
N ALA A 283 9.43 5.89 17.60
CA ALA A 283 9.54 6.13 19.04
C ALA A 283 10.99 6.07 19.52
N ALA A 284 11.77 5.07 19.05
CA ALA A 284 13.18 4.92 19.41
C ALA A 284 14.04 6.15 19.05
N ARG A 285 13.72 6.83 17.94
CA ARG A 285 14.37 8.09 17.53
C ARG A 285 14.18 9.21 18.57
N GLY A 286 13.04 9.26 19.26
CA GLY A 286 12.73 10.32 20.22
C GLY A 286 13.14 10.04 21.67
N ILE A 287 13.74 8.89 21.99
CA ILE A 287 14.22 8.54 23.36
C ILE A 287 15.41 9.42 23.82
N GLY A 288 15.87 10.36 22.99
CA GLY A 288 16.89 11.35 23.34
C GLY A 288 18.31 10.92 22.99
N GLY A 289 19.22 11.90 22.90
CA GLY A 289 20.52 11.84 22.20
C GLY A 289 21.58 10.82 22.67
N ASN A 290 21.24 9.84 23.50
CA ASN A 290 22.11 8.71 23.85
C ASN A 290 21.81 7.42 23.05
N GLY A 291 20.69 7.36 22.32
CA GLY A 291 20.28 6.17 21.57
C GLY A 291 19.93 4.95 22.44
N VAL A 292 19.50 3.88 21.78
CA VAL A 292 19.32 2.54 22.35
C VAL A 292 20.69 1.94 22.64
N ARG A 293 20.90 1.44 23.86
CA ARG A 293 22.20 0.90 24.26
C ARG A 293 22.26 -0.60 24.05
N LEU A 294 23.13 -1.05 23.13
CA LEU A 294 23.41 -2.46 22.94
C LEU A 294 24.69 -2.86 23.69
N ARG A 295 24.63 -3.99 24.39
CA ARG A 295 25.77 -4.60 25.06
C ARG A 295 26.18 -5.87 24.32
N LEU A 296 27.04 -5.72 23.31
CA LEU A 296 27.64 -6.83 22.55
C LEU A 296 29.15 -6.86 22.77
N GLY A 297 29.59 -7.26 23.97
CA GLY A 297 31.01 -7.24 24.37
C GLY A 297 31.56 -5.84 24.70
N ASN A 298 31.17 -4.81 23.93
CA ASN A 298 31.36 -3.38 24.21
C ASN A 298 30.01 -2.64 24.33
N THR A 299 29.99 -1.45 24.93
CA THR A 299 28.77 -0.61 24.95
C THR A 299 28.65 0.15 23.65
N LEU A 300 27.71 -0.26 22.79
CA LEU A 300 27.36 0.44 21.55
C LEU A 300 26.13 1.31 21.80
N ASN A 301 26.18 2.56 21.38
CA ASN A 301 25.03 3.45 21.39
C ASN A 301 24.47 3.50 19.97
N VAL A 302 23.27 2.96 19.78
CA VAL A 302 22.56 2.92 18.50
C VAL A 302 21.48 3.99 18.49
N SER A 303 21.60 4.98 17.62
CA SER A 303 20.62 6.05 17.45
C SER A 303 19.90 5.86 16.12
N VAL A 304 18.57 5.81 16.15
CA VAL A 304 17.76 5.89 14.93
C VAL A 304 17.78 7.34 14.47
N LEU A 305 18.24 7.59 13.24
CA LEU A 305 18.25 8.92 12.63
C LEU A 305 16.94 9.22 11.89
N SER A 306 16.44 8.22 11.16
CA SER A 306 15.18 8.25 10.43
C SER A 306 14.48 6.88 10.56
N PRO A 307 13.18 6.83 10.89
CA PRO A 307 12.41 5.58 10.87
C PRO A 307 12.12 5.13 9.42
N PRO A 308 11.79 3.85 9.20
CA PRO A 308 11.32 3.38 7.90
C PRO A 308 9.90 3.89 7.66
N GLN A 309 9.55 4.04 6.39
CA GLN A 309 8.22 4.51 5.99
C GLN A 309 7.43 3.41 5.29
N LEU A 310 6.16 3.29 5.68
CA LEU A 310 5.14 2.60 4.92
C LEU A 310 4.67 3.54 3.81
N PHE A 311 4.57 3.05 2.59
CA PHE A 311 3.98 3.82 1.49
C PHE A 311 2.55 3.35 1.21
N VAL A 312 1.74 4.28 0.74
CA VAL A 312 0.42 4.02 0.17
C VAL A 312 0.31 4.85 -1.12
N ALA A 313 0.02 4.21 -2.25
CA ALA A 313 -0.14 4.88 -3.53
C ALA A 313 -1.42 4.39 -4.23
N THR A 314 -2.11 5.31 -4.92
CA THR A 314 -3.46 5.06 -5.44
C THR A 314 -3.63 5.42 -6.92
N LYS A 315 -2.53 5.50 -7.69
CA LYS A 315 -2.52 6.19 -8.99
C LYS A 315 -1.88 5.36 -10.10
N LEU A 316 -2.59 5.25 -11.23
CA LEU A 316 -2.02 4.87 -12.53
C LEU A 316 -1.27 6.06 -13.10
N ASN A 317 -0.02 5.86 -13.49
CA ASN A 317 0.82 6.95 -13.98
C ASN A 317 0.96 6.92 -15.49
N SER A 318 0.15 7.72 -16.18
CA SER A 318 0.30 7.97 -17.62
C SER A 318 1.43 8.96 -17.95
N ASP A 319 1.93 9.73 -16.97
CA ASP A 319 2.84 10.87 -17.17
C ASP A 319 4.30 10.61 -16.75
N GLY A 320 4.63 9.42 -16.23
CA GLY A 320 5.97 9.08 -15.72
C GLY A 320 6.37 9.80 -14.42
N ARG A 321 5.42 10.43 -13.71
CA ARG A 321 5.66 11.10 -12.42
C ARG A 321 5.66 10.14 -11.24
N VAL A 322 6.45 10.43 -10.21
CA VAL A 322 6.41 9.65 -8.96
C VAL A 322 5.02 9.78 -8.32
N ILE A 323 4.40 8.64 -7.99
CA ILE A 323 3.07 8.55 -7.37
C ILE A 323 3.13 8.35 -5.85
N ALA A 324 4.29 8.01 -5.31
CA ALA A 324 4.59 8.05 -3.88
C ALA A 324 6.10 7.94 -3.68
N THR A 325 6.61 8.57 -2.62
CA THR A 325 8.00 8.41 -2.19
C THR A 325 8.02 7.92 -0.75
N ALA A 326 8.77 6.86 -0.47
CA ALA A 326 9.03 6.42 0.91
C ALA A 326 10.53 6.32 1.18
N ARG A 327 10.88 6.46 2.46
CA ARG A 327 12.26 6.44 2.92
C ARG A 327 12.55 5.19 3.73
N THR A 328 13.76 4.67 3.58
CA THR A 328 14.26 3.59 4.42
C THR A 328 14.75 4.15 5.76
N GLU A 329 14.84 3.28 6.76
CA GLU A 329 15.43 3.62 8.04
C GLU A 329 16.93 3.94 7.92
N GLN A 330 17.38 4.87 8.75
CA GLN A 330 18.80 5.22 8.87
C GLN A 330 19.22 5.16 10.34
N ILE A 331 20.36 4.53 10.60
CA ILE A 331 20.86 4.31 11.95
C ILE A 331 22.28 4.83 12.07
N ALA A 332 22.58 5.48 13.19
CA ALA A 332 23.93 5.83 13.61
C ALA A 332 24.35 4.99 14.81
N VAL A 333 25.45 4.26 14.67
CA VAL A 333 26.08 3.48 15.72
C VAL A 333 27.30 4.24 16.20
N SER A 334 27.36 4.56 17.49
CA SER A 334 28.52 5.19 18.09
C SER A 334 29.14 4.29 19.16
N THR A 335 30.47 4.24 19.17
CA THR A 335 31.25 3.49 20.15
C THR A 335 32.48 4.27 20.56
N ARG A 336 32.87 4.13 21.83
CA ARG A 336 34.08 4.73 22.37
C ARG A 336 35.11 3.63 22.60
N ILE A 337 36.21 3.70 21.88
CA ILE A 337 37.26 2.68 21.91
C ILE A 337 38.37 3.17 22.83
N SER A 338 38.50 2.49 23.97
CA SER A 338 39.56 2.68 24.97
C SER A 338 39.72 4.13 25.47
N GLY A 339 38.67 4.96 25.36
CA GLY A 339 38.68 6.38 25.74
C GLY A 339 39.53 7.29 24.84
N LEU A 340 40.15 6.74 23.80
CA LEU A 340 41.09 7.43 22.90
C LEU A 340 40.44 7.83 21.59
N LEU A 341 39.42 7.09 21.15
CA LEU A 341 38.76 7.23 19.86
C LEU A 341 37.24 7.15 20.05
N ASP A 342 36.52 8.06 19.39
CA ASP A 342 35.07 7.99 19.26
C ASP A 342 34.77 7.63 17.79
N LEU A 343 34.20 6.46 17.53
CA LEU A 343 33.75 6.06 16.20
C LEU A 343 32.24 6.26 16.11
N THR A 344 31.78 6.88 15.04
CA THR A 344 30.37 6.92 14.66
C THR A 344 30.23 6.37 13.24
N VAL A 345 29.36 5.39 13.04
CA VAL A 345 29.04 4.82 11.74
C VAL A 345 27.56 5.05 11.49
N THR A 346 27.24 5.79 10.45
CA THR A 346 25.89 5.96 9.93
C THR A 346 25.70 5.00 8.76
N ALA A 347 24.68 4.16 8.84
CA ALA A 347 24.36 3.16 7.84
C ALA A 347 22.85 3.11 7.55
N GLY A 348 22.51 2.55 6.40
CA GLY A 348 21.17 2.60 5.86
C GLY A 348 20.81 3.98 5.31
N GLY A 349 19.52 4.22 5.18
CA GLY A 349 18.96 5.40 4.53
C GLY A 349 18.95 5.28 3.02
N GLY A 350 17.92 5.86 2.42
CA GLY A 350 17.61 5.75 1.01
C GLY A 350 16.16 6.17 0.76
N SER A 351 15.77 6.18 -0.49
CA SER A 351 14.42 6.48 -0.93
C SER A 351 13.97 5.55 -2.03
N VAL A 352 12.67 5.33 -2.05
CA VAL A 352 11.98 4.54 -3.05
C VAL A 352 10.88 5.41 -3.61
N ASP A 353 11.01 5.70 -4.89
CA ASP A 353 10.02 6.45 -5.66
C ASP A 353 9.19 5.44 -6.43
N ILE A 354 7.93 5.25 -6.01
CA ILE A 354 6.98 4.46 -6.75
C ILE A 354 6.54 5.29 -7.95
N LYS A 355 6.80 4.79 -9.16
CA LYS A 355 6.47 5.47 -10.41
C LYS A 355 5.14 5.04 -10.95
N ASP A 356 4.86 3.74 -11.01
CA ASP A 356 3.65 3.26 -11.66
C ASP A 356 3.20 1.91 -11.11
N ILE A 357 1.89 1.64 -11.24
CA ILE A 357 1.24 0.38 -10.87
C ILE A 357 0.63 -0.18 -12.15
N ASP A 358 1.35 -1.08 -12.81
CA ASP A 358 0.91 -1.72 -14.04
C ASP A 358 -0.01 -2.90 -13.69
N CYS A 359 -1.32 -2.63 -13.68
CA CYS A 359 -2.35 -3.65 -13.45
C CYS A 359 -2.68 -4.38 -14.76
N ARG A 360 -2.29 -5.65 -14.88
CA ARG A 360 -2.52 -6.47 -16.09
C ARG A 360 -3.38 -7.68 -15.83
N LEU A 361 -4.11 -8.11 -16.85
CA LEU A 361 -4.78 -9.41 -16.90
C LEU A 361 -3.99 -10.37 -17.81
N PRO A 362 -3.64 -11.59 -17.34
CA PRO A 362 -3.93 -12.17 -16.02
C PRO A 362 -3.15 -11.50 -14.88
N GLN A 363 -3.74 -11.42 -13.69
CA GLN A 363 -3.23 -10.66 -12.52
C GLN A 363 -1.75 -10.96 -12.18
N SER A 364 -1.28 -12.18 -12.48
CA SER A 364 0.12 -12.60 -12.32
C SER A 364 1.13 -11.78 -13.14
N GLN A 365 0.67 -11.00 -14.12
CA GLN A 365 1.50 -10.11 -14.93
C GLN A 365 1.50 -8.66 -14.42
N SER A 366 0.82 -8.38 -13.31
CA SER A 366 0.82 -7.04 -12.73
C SER A 366 2.19 -6.75 -12.13
N ALA A 367 2.66 -5.52 -12.30
CA ALA A 367 3.96 -5.09 -11.84
C ALA A 367 3.93 -3.68 -11.26
N VAL A 368 4.87 -3.39 -10.37
CA VAL A 368 5.07 -2.04 -9.82
C VAL A 368 6.41 -1.55 -10.31
N LEU A 369 6.45 -0.33 -10.85
CA LEU A 369 7.69 0.30 -11.28
C LEU A 369 8.19 1.21 -10.17
N VAL A 370 9.43 0.99 -9.75
CA VAL A 370 10.07 1.79 -8.69
C VAL A 370 11.46 2.27 -9.10
N ASP A 371 11.82 3.47 -8.63
CA ASP A 371 13.20 3.93 -8.57
C ASP A 371 13.69 3.81 -7.14
N LEU A 372 14.94 3.39 -6.99
CA LEU A 372 15.58 3.10 -5.72
C LEU A 372 16.85 3.94 -5.62
N GLU A 373 17.03 4.61 -4.49
CA GLU A 373 18.24 5.34 -4.15
C GLU A 373 18.70 4.95 -2.75
N SER A 374 19.99 4.67 -2.58
CA SER A 374 20.60 4.37 -1.28
C SER A 374 21.53 5.50 -0.85
N ASN A 375 21.48 5.91 0.42
CA ASN A 375 22.43 6.86 0.99
C ASN A 375 23.75 6.17 1.31
N PRO A 376 24.91 6.81 1.15
CA PRO A 376 26.19 6.17 1.44
C PRO A 376 26.32 5.84 2.94
N ILE A 377 26.97 4.71 3.25
CA ILE A 377 27.40 4.43 4.62
C ILE A 377 28.52 5.43 4.95
N ALA A 378 28.36 6.19 6.02
CA ALA A 378 29.31 7.21 6.44
C ALA A 378 29.92 6.85 7.79
N ALA A 379 31.26 6.80 7.87
CA ALA A 379 31.98 6.62 9.11
C ALA A 379 32.72 7.91 9.49
N ALA A 380 32.55 8.35 10.73
CA ALA A 380 33.23 9.49 11.32
C ALA A 380 34.08 9.02 12.52
N LEU A 381 35.38 9.30 12.48
CA LEU A 381 36.31 9.02 13.56
C LEU A 381 36.70 10.31 14.27
N GLY A 382 36.27 10.47 15.52
CA GLY A 382 36.66 11.54 16.43
C GLY A 382 37.90 11.18 17.24
N LEU A 383 38.85 12.13 17.32
CA LEU A 383 40.08 12.04 18.12
C LEU A 383 40.00 13.02 19.30
N PRO A 384 39.33 12.67 20.42
CA PRO A 384 39.05 13.59 21.51
C PRO A 384 40.27 14.00 22.35
N SER A 385 41.32 13.18 22.41
CA SER A 385 42.42 13.35 23.38
C SER A 385 43.83 13.40 22.77
N LEU A 386 44.00 14.14 21.66
CA LEU A 386 45.35 14.47 21.17
C LEU A 386 45.77 15.84 21.69
N PRO A 387 46.65 15.92 22.73
CA PRO A 387 46.98 17.16 23.44
C PRO A 387 47.67 18.25 22.60
N LEU A 388 47.94 17.99 21.32
CA LEU A 388 48.64 18.90 20.42
C LEU A 388 47.86 19.27 19.14
N LEU A 389 46.69 18.67 18.88
CA LEU A 389 46.03 18.75 17.56
C LEU A 389 44.58 19.24 17.55
N GLY A 390 44.00 19.50 18.73
CA GLY A 390 42.58 19.82 18.87
C GLY A 390 41.67 18.63 18.54
N ARG A 391 40.37 18.79 18.75
CA ARG A 391 39.37 17.78 18.37
C ARG A 391 39.31 17.71 16.84
N ARG A 392 39.67 16.57 16.26
CA ARG A 392 39.58 16.32 14.81
C ARG A 392 38.63 15.17 14.52
N THR A 393 37.89 15.31 13.43
CA THR A 393 36.98 14.28 12.90
C THR A 393 37.43 13.93 11.49
N VAL A 394 37.55 12.63 11.19
CA VAL A 394 37.82 12.13 9.83
C VAL A 394 36.58 11.41 9.35
N ASN A 395 36.07 11.82 8.19
CA ASN A 395 34.90 11.22 7.56
C ASN A 395 35.32 10.33 6.39
N ALA A 396 34.66 9.19 6.23
CA ALA A 396 34.74 8.35 5.04
C ALA A 396 33.34 7.95 4.62
N ASN A 397 33.06 8.02 3.33
CA ASN A 397 31.81 7.56 2.73
C ASN A 397 32.08 6.29 1.93
N VAL A 398 31.16 5.34 2.02
CA VAL A 398 31.24 4.03 1.38
C VAL A 398 29.97 3.86 0.56
N GLY A 399 30.13 3.85 -0.76
CA GLY A 399 29.16 3.43 -1.77
C GLY A 399 27.71 3.91 -1.61
N SER A 400 27.23 4.72 -2.55
CA SER A 400 25.80 4.88 -2.82
C SER A 400 25.50 4.28 -4.19
N GLY A 401 24.30 3.74 -4.38
CA GLY A 401 23.81 3.34 -5.68
C GLY A 401 22.37 3.78 -5.91
N SER A 402 21.97 3.71 -7.17
CA SER A 402 20.61 3.96 -7.63
C SER A 402 20.22 2.92 -8.67
N ALA A 403 18.96 2.52 -8.68
CA ALA A 403 18.37 1.67 -9.72
C ALA A 403 17.08 2.33 -10.19
N ASN A 404 16.88 2.41 -11.51
CA ASN A 404 15.72 3.07 -12.09
C ASN A 404 14.86 2.05 -12.84
N ASP A 405 13.55 2.27 -12.84
CA ASP A 405 12.53 1.49 -13.56
C ASP A 405 12.58 -0.01 -13.21
N VAL A 406 12.75 -0.30 -11.92
CA VAL A 406 12.72 -1.66 -11.41
C VAL A 406 11.28 -2.17 -11.43
N ALA A 407 11.02 -3.19 -12.23
CA ALA A 407 9.72 -3.85 -12.28
C ALA A 407 9.63 -4.94 -11.20
N MET A 408 8.70 -4.77 -10.27
CA MET A 408 8.36 -5.71 -9.22
C MET A 408 7.11 -6.49 -9.67
N ALA A 409 7.28 -7.71 -10.21
CA ALA A 409 6.18 -8.52 -10.73
C ALA A 409 5.64 -9.56 -9.72
N GLY A 410 4.34 -9.53 -9.41
CA GLY A 410 3.67 -10.66 -8.78
C GLY A 410 2.40 -10.36 -8.01
N PHE A 411 1.43 -11.23 -8.25
CA PHE A 411 0.19 -11.48 -7.52
C PHE A 411 -0.06 -13.00 -7.65
N PRO A 412 -0.53 -13.75 -6.64
CA PRO A 412 -1.20 -13.30 -5.42
C PRO A 412 -0.34 -13.25 -4.15
N ASP A 413 0.95 -13.61 -4.19
CA ASP A 413 1.79 -13.57 -2.99
C ASP A 413 2.24 -12.13 -2.69
N PRO A 414 1.76 -11.53 -1.57
CA PRO A 414 1.91 -10.12 -1.26
C PRO A 414 3.22 -9.86 -0.53
N VAL A 415 4.30 -10.52 -0.93
CA VAL A 415 5.64 -10.20 -0.45
C VAL A 415 6.53 -10.21 -1.67
N LEU A 416 6.37 -9.17 -2.48
CA LEU A 416 7.46 -8.81 -3.37
C LEU A 416 8.52 -8.12 -2.53
N SER A 417 9.54 -8.89 -2.14
CA SER A 417 10.80 -8.36 -1.66
C SER A 417 11.78 -8.33 -2.82
N THR A 418 11.96 -7.17 -3.43
CA THR A 418 13.14 -6.94 -4.27
C THR A 418 14.15 -6.18 -3.43
N SER A 419 15.36 -6.70 -3.40
CA SER A 419 16.43 -6.20 -2.55
C SER A 419 17.62 -5.84 -3.45
N TYR A 420 18.14 -4.63 -3.25
CA TYR A 420 19.28 -4.11 -4.01
C TYR A 420 20.46 -3.91 -3.08
N SER A 421 21.34 -4.91 -3.03
CA SER A 421 22.52 -4.87 -2.18
C SER A 421 23.69 -4.13 -2.85
N PHE A 422 24.36 -3.26 -2.09
CA PHE A 422 25.69 -2.74 -2.42
C PHE A 422 26.71 -3.24 -1.40
N GLU A 423 27.80 -3.89 -1.84
CA GLU A 423 28.85 -4.37 -0.93
C GLU A 423 29.61 -3.22 -0.28
N ALA A 424 29.58 -3.15 1.05
CA ALA A 424 30.35 -2.19 1.84
C ALA A 424 31.84 -2.58 1.96
N SER A 425 32.29 -3.66 1.31
CA SER A 425 33.65 -4.24 1.42
C SER A 425 34.78 -3.24 1.09
N GLN A 426 34.47 -2.13 0.42
CA GLN A 426 35.43 -1.07 0.12
C GLN A 426 35.56 -0.01 1.23
N GLY A 427 34.71 -0.04 2.26
CA GLY A 427 34.55 1.03 3.24
C GLY A 427 35.65 1.16 4.27
N VAL A 428 36.09 0.03 4.84
CA VAL A 428 37.19 -0.01 5.81
C VAL A 428 38.52 0.30 5.11
N GLY A 429 38.71 -0.24 3.90
CA GLY A 429 39.84 0.09 3.04
C GLY A 429 39.87 1.58 2.70
N ASN A 430 38.73 2.18 2.35
CA ASN A 430 38.61 3.61 2.09
C ASN A 430 38.75 4.47 3.34
N LEU A 431 38.29 4.05 4.52
CA LEU A 431 38.52 4.78 5.77
C LEU A 431 40.00 4.76 6.16
N LEU A 432 40.67 3.61 6.09
CA LEU A 432 42.12 3.49 6.30
C LEU A 432 42.90 4.30 5.26
N THR A 433 42.47 4.27 4.00
CA THR A 433 43.09 5.04 2.91
C THR A 433 42.85 6.54 3.08
N ASN A 434 41.65 6.97 3.45
CA ASN A 434 41.29 8.36 3.71
C ASN A 434 41.93 8.91 4.99
N LEU A 435 42.09 8.07 6.01
CA LEU A 435 42.92 8.38 7.17
C LEU A 435 44.36 8.55 6.69
N ASN A 436 44.92 7.62 5.93
CA ASN A 436 46.30 7.68 5.47
C ASN A 436 46.57 8.88 4.54
N THR A 437 45.63 9.25 3.66
CA THR A 437 45.76 10.41 2.75
C THR A 437 45.56 11.74 3.47
N ASN A 438 44.57 11.88 4.36
CA ASN A 438 44.40 13.08 5.18
C ASN A 438 45.54 13.26 6.20
N ILE A 439 46.09 12.15 6.72
CA ILE A 439 47.30 12.15 7.56
C ILE A 439 48.55 12.50 6.73
N GLY A 440 48.61 12.08 5.46
CA GLY A 440 49.68 12.46 4.51
C GLY A 440 49.71 13.95 4.18
N LEU A 441 48.55 14.62 4.12
CA LEU A 441 48.44 16.08 4.00
C LEU A 441 48.82 16.81 5.29
N LEU A 442 48.75 16.14 6.44
CA LEU A 442 49.13 16.65 7.75
C LEU A 442 50.52 16.13 8.13
N GLY A 443 51.55 16.54 7.38
CA GLY A 443 52.96 16.09 7.39
C GLY A 443 53.75 16.02 8.72
N GLY A 444 53.10 16.01 9.89
CA GLY A 444 53.67 15.66 11.19
C GLY A 444 52.91 14.56 11.96
N ILE A 445 51.71 14.15 11.52
CA ILE A 445 50.84 13.21 12.25
C ILE A 445 51.26 11.74 12.03
N LEU A 446 51.85 11.41 10.88
CA LEU A 446 52.44 10.08 10.60
C LEU A 446 53.48 9.68 11.66
N ASN A 447 54.21 10.65 12.23
CA ASN A 447 55.18 10.38 13.29
C ASN A 447 54.49 10.09 14.65
N VAL A 448 53.30 10.63 14.89
CA VAL A 448 52.53 10.34 16.12
C VAL A 448 51.82 8.98 16.01
N LEU A 449 51.29 8.62 14.83
CA LEU A 449 50.67 7.30 14.60
C LEU A 449 51.70 6.17 14.52
N ALA A 450 52.87 6.41 13.93
CA ALA A 450 53.94 5.40 13.84
C ALA A 450 54.60 5.14 15.20
N VAL A 451 54.60 6.12 16.11
CA VAL A 451 55.33 6.07 17.38
C VAL A 451 54.40 5.81 18.58
N ASN A 452 53.08 5.99 18.46
CA ASN A 452 52.14 5.68 19.53
C ASN A 452 51.54 4.26 19.38
N PRO A 453 52.08 3.25 20.09
CA PRO A 453 51.59 1.87 20.01
C PRO A 453 50.14 1.71 20.48
N ALA A 454 49.67 2.60 21.37
CA ALA A 454 48.28 2.58 21.82
C ALA A 454 47.32 3.02 20.71
N LEU A 455 47.70 4.03 19.90
CA LEU A 455 46.87 4.46 18.76
C LEU A 455 46.86 3.41 17.65
N ARG A 456 48.00 2.77 17.37
CA ARG A 456 48.12 1.71 16.37
C ARG A 456 47.35 0.44 16.78
N SER A 457 47.40 0.08 18.06
CA SER A 457 46.58 -1.00 18.63
C SER A 457 45.10 -0.65 18.58
N ALA A 458 44.72 0.59 18.91
CA ALA A 458 43.33 1.05 18.83
C ALA A 458 42.79 1.07 17.39
N LEU A 459 43.62 1.38 16.40
CA LEU A 459 43.27 1.29 14.97
C LEU A 459 43.11 -0.15 14.48
N GLY A 460 43.92 -1.08 14.99
CA GLY A 460 43.74 -2.52 14.71
C GLY A 460 42.46 -3.07 15.33
N LEU A 461 42.14 -2.65 16.57
CA LEU A 461 40.87 -2.96 17.24
C LEU A 461 39.67 -2.30 16.53
N LEU A 462 39.85 -1.13 15.94
CA LEU A 462 38.85 -0.49 15.07
C LEU A 462 38.54 -1.35 13.85
N GLY A 463 39.56 -1.83 13.12
CA GLY A 463 39.34 -2.65 11.93
C GLY A 463 38.53 -3.91 12.21
N GLY A 464 38.88 -4.66 13.26
CA GLY A 464 38.14 -5.85 13.66
C GLY A 464 36.77 -5.53 14.29
N GLY A 465 36.69 -4.47 15.10
CA GLY A 465 35.45 -4.08 15.76
C GLY A 465 34.41 -3.48 14.82
N LEU A 466 34.82 -2.79 13.76
CA LEU A 466 33.90 -2.20 12.77
C LEU A 466 33.32 -3.30 11.88
N ASP A 467 34.12 -4.30 11.50
CA ASP A 467 33.68 -5.50 10.78
C ASP A 467 32.70 -6.32 11.64
N GLU A 468 33.02 -6.53 12.92
CA GLU A 468 32.13 -7.20 13.88
C GLU A 468 30.83 -6.40 14.12
N ILE A 469 30.88 -5.07 14.22
CA ILE A 469 29.69 -4.22 14.38
C ILE A 469 28.81 -4.26 13.12
N LEU A 470 29.40 -4.16 11.93
CA LEU A 470 28.66 -4.24 10.67
C LEU A 470 28.06 -5.63 10.45
N GLY A 471 28.79 -6.70 10.76
CA GLY A 471 28.28 -8.07 10.68
C GLY A 471 27.19 -8.37 11.69
N VAL A 472 27.32 -7.90 12.94
CA VAL A 472 26.28 -8.05 13.98
C VAL A 472 24.98 -7.34 13.60
N LEU A 473 25.08 -6.16 13.00
CA LEU A 473 23.93 -5.38 12.59
C LEU A 473 23.44 -5.74 11.17
N GLY A 474 24.13 -6.66 10.48
CA GLY A 474 23.85 -7.03 9.09
C GLY A 474 23.95 -5.86 8.11
N LEU A 475 24.78 -4.87 8.42
CA LEU A 475 25.03 -3.66 7.63
C LEU A 475 26.25 -3.82 6.71
N GLU A 476 26.69 -5.06 6.46
CA GLU A 476 27.79 -5.40 5.54
C GLU A 476 27.47 -5.01 4.09
N THR A 477 26.17 -4.93 3.78
CA THR A 477 25.66 -4.38 2.54
C THR A 477 24.71 -3.24 2.86
N ASN A 478 24.75 -2.18 2.04
CA ASN A 478 23.69 -1.19 2.05
C ASN A 478 22.62 -1.70 1.09
N GLU A 479 21.53 -2.25 1.64
CA GLU A 479 20.46 -2.80 0.83
C GLU A 479 19.19 -1.96 1.01
N VAL A 480 18.56 -1.59 -0.10
CA VAL A 480 17.20 -1.05 -0.09
C VAL A 480 16.25 -2.22 -0.35
N VAL A 481 15.33 -2.44 0.58
CA VAL A 481 14.34 -3.50 0.56
C VAL A 481 12.97 -2.87 0.44
N VAL A 482 12.26 -3.20 -0.62
CA VAL A 482 10.85 -2.83 -0.78
C VAL A 482 10.03 -4.08 -0.51
N GLN A 483 9.12 -4.02 0.45
CA GLN A 483 8.14 -5.05 0.72
C GLN A 483 6.75 -4.50 0.35
N VAL A 484 6.18 -5.00 -0.74
CA VAL A 484 4.77 -4.73 -1.08
C VAL A 484 3.89 -5.63 -0.23
N ASP A 485 2.92 -5.08 0.50
CA ASP A 485 2.06 -5.81 1.44
C ASP A 485 0.63 -6.04 0.95
N ASN A 486 0.14 -5.09 0.17
CA ASN A 486 -1.17 -5.16 -0.46
C ASN A 486 -1.06 -4.48 -1.82
N MET A 487 -1.59 -5.14 -2.84
CA MET A 487 -1.74 -4.58 -4.18
C MET A 487 -3.14 -4.96 -4.65
N ASP A 488 -4.04 -3.98 -4.62
CA ASP A 488 -5.40 -4.11 -5.08
C ASP A 488 -5.60 -3.33 -6.38
N CYS A 489 -5.46 -4.06 -7.47
CA CYS A 489 -5.70 -3.57 -8.83
C CYS A 489 -7.17 -3.73 -9.26
N PHE A 490 -8.00 -4.49 -8.53
CA PHE A 490 -9.21 -5.09 -9.09
C PHE A 490 -10.48 -4.94 -8.24
N ASN A 491 -10.40 -4.88 -6.91
CA ASN A 491 -11.59 -4.66 -6.07
C ASN A 491 -12.01 -3.19 -6.01
N THR A 492 -11.14 -2.26 -6.42
CA THR A 492 -11.42 -0.82 -6.46
C THR A 492 -12.15 -0.38 -7.74
N ALA A 493 -12.56 -1.31 -8.60
CA ALA A 493 -13.45 -1.03 -9.73
C ALA A 493 -14.85 -0.62 -9.21
N VAL A 494 -15.01 0.68 -8.91
CA VAL A 494 -16.26 1.24 -8.41
C VAL A 494 -17.16 1.59 -9.59
N LEU A 495 -18.42 1.14 -9.52
CA LEU A 495 -19.45 1.57 -10.45
C LEU A 495 -19.83 3.02 -10.10
N THR A 496 -19.48 3.94 -10.98
CA THR A 496 -19.96 5.32 -10.94
C THR A 496 -21.23 5.37 -11.77
N ARG A 497 -22.34 5.87 -11.20
CA ARG A 497 -23.62 6.02 -11.92
C ARG A 497 -23.90 7.48 -12.19
#